data_AF-A0AAI9FRK0-F1
#
_entry.id   AF-A0AAI9FRK0-F1
#
_cell.length_a   1.000
_cell.length_b   1.000
_cell.length_c   1.000
_cell.angle_alpha   90.00
_cell.angle_beta   90.00
_cell.angle_gamma   90.00
#
_symmetry.space_group_name_H-M   'P 1'
#
loop_
_entity.id
_entity.type
_entity.pdbx_description
1 polymer ?
#
loop_
_entity_poly.entity_id
_entity_poly.type
_entity_poly.pdbx_seq_one_letter_code
_entity_poly.pdbx_strand_id
1 'polypeptide(L)'
;MSQEINKHVARAIVELAIFLEFSADDVLDPDAAVQGLERLASTLQMMDVESRSSLCMQFESIAMEYSGEQAGFVEGLGESLGLLEA
;
A
#
# COMPACT_ATOMS: atom_id res chain seq x y z
N MET A 1 -4.55 -4.00 22.96
CA MET A 1 -4.78 -2.56 22.68
C MET A 1 -4.95 -2.49 21.18
N SER A 2 -6.09 -2.04 20.69
CA SER A 2 -6.33 -1.91 19.25
C SER A 2 -5.34 -0.90 18.68
N GLN A 3 -4.35 -1.37 17.93
CA GLN A 3 -3.37 -0.50 17.26
C GLN A 3 -4.02 0.03 15.99
N GLU A 4 -4.70 1.18 16.08
CA GLU A 4 -5.17 1.88 14.89
C GLU A 4 -3.99 2.57 14.20
N ILE A 5 -3.71 2.18 12.96
CA ILE A 5 -2.68 2.85 12.17
C ILE A 5 -3.15 4.26 11.84
N ASN A 6 -2.28 5.24 12.06
CA ASN A 6 -2.54 6.62 11.70
C ASN A 6 -2.78 6.74 10.18
N LYS A 7 -3.93 7.30 9.80
CA LYS A 7 -4.31 7.53 8.39
C LYS A 7 -3.25 8.23 7.55
N HIS A 8 -2.46 9.14 8.13
CA HIS A 8 -1.40 9.86 7.42
C HIS A 8 -0.20 8.96 7.11
N VAL A 9 0.07 7.97 7.96
CA VAL A 9 1.10 6.95 7.69
C VAL A 9 0.62 6.03 6.57
N ALA A 10 -0.63 5.55 6.66
CA ALA A 10 -1.24 4.76 5.60
C ALA A 10 -1.24 5.52 4.26
N ARG A 11 -1.57 6.81 4.28
CA ARG A 11 -1.55 7.65 3.09
C ARG A 11 -0.15 7.85 2.51
N ALA A 12 0.86 8.07 3.35
CA ALA A 12 2.25 8.15 2.87
C ALA A 12 2.70 6.86 2.18
N ILE A 13 2.27 5.69 2.70
CA ILE A 13 2.51 4.39 2.07
C ILE A 13 1.81 4.29 0.72
N VAL A 14 0.53 4.68 0.66
CA VAL A 14 -0.26 4.69 -0.59
C VAL A 14 0.37 5.59 -1.64
N GLU A 15 0.74 6.82 -1.28
CA GLU A 15 1.37 7.77 -2.21
C GLU A 15 2.71 7.23 -2.74
N LEU A 16 3.50 6.58 -1.88
CA LEU A 16 4.73 5.91 -2.32
C LEU A 16 4.44 4.72 -3.24
N ALA A 17 3.45 3.89 -2.92
CA ALA A 17 3.09 2.75 -3.74
C ALA A 17 2.59 3.18 -5.13
N ILE A 18 1.76 4.23 -5.19
CA ILE A 18 1.30 4.84 -6.45
C ILE A 18 2.50 5.38 -7.22
N PHE A 19 3.44 6.05 -6.56
CA PHE A 19 4.63 6.54 -7.23
C PHE A 19 5.45 5.39 -7.83
N LEU A 20 5.62 4.27 -7.14
CA LEU A 20 6.35 3.13 -7.65
C LEU A 20 5.62 2.47 -8.84
N GLU A 21 4.30 2.34 -8.78
CA GLU A 21 3.50 1.67 -9.83
C GLU A 21 3.27 2.54 -11.07
N PHE A 22 2.98 3.84 -10.89
CA PHE A 22 2.54 4.73 -11.96
C PHE A 22 3.64 5.67 -12.48
N SER A 23 4.87 5.56 -11.96
CA SER A 23 6.00 6.27 -12.56
C SER A 23 6.30 5.69 -13.93
N ALA A 24 6.55 6.57 -14.89
CA ALA A 24 6.99 6.14 -16.21
C ALA A 24 8.42 5.57 -16.14
N ASP A 25 8.72 4.61 -17.03
CA ASP A 25 10.00 3.90 -17.10
C ASP A 25 11.23 4.83 -17.27
N ASP A 26 11.04 6.05 -17.77
CA ASP A 26 12.09 7.06 -17.92
C ASP A 26 12.39 7.84 -16.61
N VAL A 27 11.49 7.75 -15.62
CA VAL A 27 11.63 8.38 -14.30
C VAL A 27 12.15 7.38 -13.27
N LEU A 28 11.60 6.16 -13.29
CA LEU A 28 11.94 5.10 -12.35
C LEU A 28 12.10 3.79 -13.12
N ASP A 29 13.24 3.13 -12.90
CA ASP A 29 13.47 1.80 -13.44
C ASP A 29 12.40 0.82 -12.91
N PRO A 30 11.67 0.11 -13.79
CA PRO A 30 10.56 -0.73 -13.37
C PRO A 30 11.00 -1.89 -12.47
N ASP A 31 12.20 -2.45 -12.67
CA ASP A 31 12.75 -3.47 -11.79
C ASP A 31 13.07 -2.90 -10.40
N ALA A 32 13.55 -1.66 -10.32
CA ALA A 32 13.76 -0.95 -9.07
C ALA A 32 12.43 -0.59 -8.37
N ALA A 33 11.39 -0.26 -9.12
CA ALA A 33 10.05 0.02 -8.62
C ALA A 33 9.44 -1.21 -7.94
N VAL A 34 9.46 -2.35 -8.63
CA VAL A 34 9.00 -3.64 -8.10
C VAL A 34 9.76 -4.02 -6.83
N GLN A 35 11.10 -3.94 -6.83
CA GLN A 35 11.91 -4.21 -5.64
C GLN A 35 11.57 -3.27 -4.47
N GLY A 36 11.20 -2.02 -4.75
CA GLY A 36 10.71 -1.06 -3.76
C GLY A 36 9.41 -1.52 -3.10
N LEU A 37 8.43 -1.93 -3.91
CA LEU A 37 7.15 -2.46 -3.43
C LEU A 37 7.34 -3.75 -2.63
N GLU A 38 8.21 -4.67 -3.07
CA GLU A 38 8.50 -5.92 -2.36
C GLU A 38 9.11 -5.69 -0.97
N ARG A 39 10.02 -4.72 -0.86
CA ARG A 39 10.62 -4.34 0.44
C ARG A 39 9.60 -3.70 1.37
N LEU A 40 8.73 -2.86 0.80
CA LEU A 40 7.63 -2.24 1.54
C LEU A 40 6.66 -3.30 2.05
N ALA A 41 6.24 -4.22 1.19
CA ALA A 41 5.40 -5.37 1.54
C ALA A 41 6.03 -6.19 2.67
N SER A 42 7.29 -6.59 2.51
CA SER A 42 8.04 -7.37 3.51
C SER A 42 8.09 -6.67 4.87
N THR A 43 8.24 -5.34 4.88
CA THR A 43 8.26 -4.56 6.12
C THR A 43 6.91 -4.54 6.80
N LEU A 44 5.84 -4.32 6.03
CA LEU A 44 4.47 -4.25 6.55
C LEU A 44 3.94 -5.63 6.98
N GLN A 45 4.40 -6.70 6.34
CA GLN A 45 4.08 -8.08 6.73
C GLN A 45 4.67 -8.47 8.10
N MET A 46 5.70 -7.77 8.59
CA MET A 46 6.23 -7.98 9.95
C MET A 46 5.32 -7.43 11.06
N MET A 47 4.28 -6.67 10.71
CA MET A 47 3.28 -6.19 11.67
C MET A 47 2.38 -7.34 12.15
N ASP A 48 1.80 -7.18 13.34
CA ASP A 48 0.79 -8.10 13.85
C ASP A 48 -0.51 -8.06 13.02
N VAL A 49 -1.34 -9.10 13.18
CA VAL A 49 -2.60 -9.26 12.42
C VAL A 49 -3.55 -8.06 12.63
N GLU A 50 -3.64 -7.52 13.85
CA GLU A 50 -4.52 -6.38 14.14
C GLU A 50 -4.05 -5.12 13.40
N SER A 51 -2.74 -4.84 13.45
CA SER A 51 -2.12 -3.72 12.73
C SER A 51 -2.24 -3.86 11.21
N ARG A 52 -2.07 -5.07 10.65
CA ARG A 52 -2.27 -5.35 9.22
C ARG A 52 -3.72 -5.09 8.81
N SER A 53 -4.68 -5.62 9.57
CA SER A 53 -6.11 -5.39 9.35
C SER A 53 -6.46 -3.91 9.43
N SER A 54 -5.93 -3.19 10.44
CA SER A 54 -6.11 -1.75 10.56
C SER A 54 -5.55 -0.99 9.36
N LEU A 55 -4.39 -1.38 8.83
CA LEU A 55 -3.79 -0.74 7.68
C LEU A 55 -4.63 -0.96 6.41
N CYS A 56 -5.13 -2.17 6.18
CA CYS A 56 -6.01 -2.48 5.04
C CYS A 56 -7.28 -1.63 5.06
N MET A 57 -7.93 -1.49 6.23
CA MET A 57 -9.10 -0.61 6.37
C MET A 57 -8.77 0.85 6.04
N GLN A 58 -7.56 1.32 6.38
CA GLN A 58 -7.12 2.66 5.99
C GLN A 58 -6.90 2.76 4.48
N PHE A 59 -6.33 1.74 3.82
CA PHE A 59 -6.16 1.72 2.36
C PHE A 59 -7.50 1.80 1.64
N GLU A 60 -8.50 1.02 2.04
CA GLU A 60 -9.86 1.10 1.49
C GLU A 60 -10.46 2.51 1.67
N SER A 61 -10.30 3.09 2.87
CA SER A 61 -10.77 4.46 3.13
C SER A 61 -10.08 5.49 2.24
N ILE A 62 -8.78 5.32 2.00
CA ILE A 62 -7.98 6.23 1.17
C ILE A 62 -8.31 6.02 -0.31
N ALA A 63 -8.59 4.78 -0.76
CA ALA A 63 -8.94 4.46 -2.14
C ALA A 63 -10.18 5.24 -2.61
N MET A 64 -11.15 5.49 -1.71
CA MET A 64 -12.32 6.32 -1.99
C MET A 64 -11.98 7.78 -2.35
N GLU A 65 -10.78 8.27 -2.00
CA GLU A 65 -10.31 9.62 -2.35
C GLU A 65 -9.63 9.67 -3.73
N TYR A 66 -9.31 8.51 -4.32
CA TYR A 66 -8.74 8.40 -5.65
C TYR A 66 -9.83 8.08 -6.69
N SER A 67 -9.47 8.16 -7.97
CA SER A 67 -10.38 7.82 -9.07
C SER A 67 -9.66 7.07 -10.18
N GLY A 68 -10.40 6.25 -10.93
CA GLY A 68 -9.85 5.47 -12.04
C GLY A 68 -8.91 4.36 -11.57
N GLU A 69 -7.81 4.18 -12.30
CA GLU A 69 -6.86 3.08 -12.10
C GLU A 69 -6.15 3.16 -10.74
N GLN A 70 -5.87 4.38 -10.25
CA GLN A 70 -5.28 4.58 -8.93
C GLN A 70 -6.20 4.09 -7.80
N ALA A 71 -7.52 4.29 -7.92
CA ALA A 71 -8.45 3.81 -6.90
C ALA A 71 -8.44 2.28 -6.81
N GLY A 72 -8.47 1.59 -7.95
CA GLY A 72 -8.40 0.13 -7.99
C GLY A 72 -7.07 -0.43 -7.49
N PHE A 73 -5.97 0.24 -7.80
CA PHE A 73 -4.65 -0.12 -7.27
C PHE A 73 -4.59 0.01 -5.73
N VAL A 74 -5.10 1.12 -5.17
CA VAL A 74 -5.08 1.36 -3.73
C VAL A 74 -6.01 0.41 -2.98
N GLU A 75 -7.18 0.10 -3.55
CA GLU A 75 -8.11 -0.90 -3.00
C GLU A 75 -7.48 -2.30 -2.96
N GLY A 76 -6.78 -2.70 -4.03
CA GLY A 76 -6.06 -3.97 -4.10
C GLY A 76 -4.73 -3.99 -3.34
N LEU A 77 -4.26 -2.85 -2.81
CA LEU A 77 -2.92 -2.73 -2.23
C LEU A 77 -2.72 -3.65 -1.02
N GLY A 78 -3.75 -3.86 -0.20
CA GLY A 78 -3.69 -4.78 0.93
C GLY A 78 -3.40 -6.23 0.52
N GLU A 79 -4.01 -6.68 -0.59
CA GLU A 79 -3.78 -8.00 -1.16
C GLU A 79 -2.42 -8.09 -1.85
N SER A 80 -2.07 -7.10 -2.68
CA SER A 80 -0.79 -7.02 -3.39
C SER A 80 0.42 -7.01 -2.45
N LEU A 81 0.28 -6.39 -1.28
CA LEU A 81 1.31 -6.37 -0.25
C LEU A 81 1.29 -7.60 0.67
N GLY A 82 0.38 -8.55 0.47
CA GLY A 82 0.25 -9.77 1.28
C GLY A 82 -0.16 -9.52 2.73
N LEU A 83 -0.92 -8.46 2.98
CA LEU A 83 -1.35 -8.07 4.33
C LEU A 83 -2.65 -8.75 4.77
N LEU A 84 -3.45 -9.21 3.80
CA LEU A 84 -4.64 -10.02 4.00
C LEU A 84 -4.25 -11.50 3.91
N GLU A 85 -4.57 -12.29 4.94
CA GLU A 85 -4.58 -13.75 4.81
C GLU A 85 -5.88 -14.16 4.12
N ALA A 86 -5.76 -14.92 3.03
CA ALA A 86 -6.89 -15.49 2.29
C ALA A 86 -7.65 -16.55 3.11
#